data_AF-A0A7H1PUS3-F1
#
_entry.id   AF-A0A7H1PUS3-F1
#
_cell.length_a   1.000
_cell.length_b   1.000
_cell.length_c   1.000
_cell.angle_alpha   90.00
_cell.angle_beta   90.00
_cell.angle_gamma   90.00
#
_symmetry.space_group_name_H-M   'P 1'
#
loop_
_entity.id
_entity.type
_entity.pdbx_description
1 polymer ?
#
loop_
_entity_poly.entity_id
_entity_poly.type
_entity_poly.pdbx_seq_one_letter_code
_entity_poly.pdbx_strand_id
1 'polypeptide(L)'
;MRPSLALRRACQLSDQGRRSHALGEPILRRDPAASATETVALVLGEDSPLPDTAADVEDLALRLRGHVSQLGALTPSQEPALLRAQQLCSGGLPDGYMPSRVHLVRLAEATQDLIAAVQAHDVAPAKSVQRRRWWKPPINVLRGAVFALALACVVLAASVPRT
;
A
#
# COMPACT_ATOMS: atom_id res chain seq x y z
N MET A 1 50.74 23.66 38.85
CA MET A 1 49.51 24.24 39.42
C MET A 1 48.39 24.12 38.39
N ARG A 2 47.34 23.35 38.69
CA ARG A 2 46.02 23.38 38.01
C ARG A 2 45.14 24.37 38.80
N PRO A 3 44.25 25.13 38.14
CA PRO A 3 42.83 24.74 38.19
C PRO A 3 42.09 25.00 36.85
N SER A 4 41.13 24.14 36.49
CA SER A 4 39.66 24.38 36.48
C SER A 4 39.12 24.77 35.10
N LEU A 5 38.63 23.83 34.27
CA LEU A 5 37.25 23.30 34.29
C LEU A 5 36.17 24.39 34.42
N ALA A 6 35.86 25.13 33.35
CA ALA A 6 34.54 25.75 33.17
C ALA A 6 34.39 26.39 31.77
N LEU A 7 34.30 25.58 30.71
CA LEU A 7 33.53 26.01 29.54
C LEU A 7 32.70 24.86 28.93
N ARG A 8 32.25 23.92 29.79
CA ARG A 8 31.01 23.17 29.57
C ARG A 8 29.86 24.05 30.02
N ARG A 9 29.40 25.00 29.19
CA ARG A 9 28.18 25.78 29.53
C ARG A 9 27.45 26.42 28.35
N ALA A 10 27.46 25.79 27.18
CA ALA A 10 26.63 26.22 26.06
C ALA A 10 25.83 25.10 25.36
N CYS A 11 25.90 23.85 25.82
CA CYS A 11 25.09 22.74 25.26
C CYS A 11 24.09 22.12 26.26
N GLN A 12 23.89 22.71 27.43
CA GLN A 12 23.05 22.14 28.52
C GLN A 12 21.71 22.85 28.74
N LEU A 13 21.25 23.71 27.82
CA LEU A 13 20.01 24.48 28.02
C LEU A 13 18.82 24.10 27.12
N SER A 14 18.89 22.97 26.39
CA SER A 14 17.69 22.45 25.68
C SER A 14 17.20 21.10 26.20
N ASP A 15 17.77 20.58 27.30
CA ASP A 15 17.35 19.30 27.91
C ASP A 15 16.39 19.48 29.10
N GLN A 16 15.81 20.67 29.31
CA GLN A 16 15.00 20.99 30.48
C GLN A 16 13.58 21.48 30.15
N GLY A 17 12.99 20.89 29.12
CA GLY A 17 11.57 21.02 28.78
C GLY A 17 10.78 19.71 28.93
N ARG A 18 11.31 18.71 29.65
CA ARG A 18 10.58 17.47 29.98
C ARG A 18 10.01 17.59 31.39
N ARG A 19 8.80 18.12 31.50
CA ARG A 19 7.73 17.75 32.46
C ARG A 19 6.61 18.80 32.45
N SER A 20 5.86 18.82 31.36
CA SER A 20 4.45 19.20 31.35
C SER A 20 3.70 17.97 30.84
N HIS A 21 3.12 17.22 31.77
CA HIS A 21 2.46 15.95 31.51
C HIS A 21 1.03 16.19 31.01
N ALA A 22 0.66 15.49 29.94
CA ALA A 22 -0.70 15.18 29.47
C ALA A 22 -1.60 16.40 29.14
N LEU A 23 -1.91 16.72 27.89
CA LEU A 23 -2.54 15.88 26.88
C LEU A 23 -1.95 16.25 25.51
N GLY A 24 -0.85 15.60 25.15
CA GLY A 24 -0.40 15.61 23.77
C GLY A 24 -1.28 14.62 23.02
N GLU A 25 -2.31 15.11 22.35
CA GLU A 25 -2.77 14.45 21.12
C GLU A 25 -1.48 14.12 20.35
N PRO A 26 -1.16 12.83 20.07
CA PRO A 26 -0.06 12.56 19.18
C PRO A 26 -0.42 13.30 17.90
N ILE A 27 0.42 14.24 17.46
CA ILE A 27 0.41 14.69 16.07
C ILE A 27 0.58 13.39 15.29
N LEU A 28 -0.54 12.84 14.84
CA LEU A 28 -0.64 11.48 14.34
C LEU A 28 0.09 11.49 13.02
N ARG A 29 1.41 11.28 13.07
CA ARG A 29 2.22 11.04 11.89
C ARG A 29 1.58 9.84 11.23
N ARG A 30 0.73 10.08 10.21
CA ARG A 30 -0.05 9.04 9.56
C ARG A 30 0.92 7.97 9.09
N ASP A 31 0.61 6.73 9.42
CA ASP A 31 1.33 5.57 8.92
C ASP A 31 1.40 5.68 7.38
N PRO A 32 2.61 5.69 6.78
CA PRO A 32 2.79 5.73 5.34
C PRO A 32 2.00 4.64 4.61
N ALA A 33 1.85 3.45 5.23
CA ALA A 33 1.06 2.36 4.68
C ALA A 33 -0.44 2.67 4.69
N ALA A 34 -0.97 3.30 5.74
CA ALA A 34 -2.36 3.71 5.82
C ALA A 34 -2.69 4.81 4.78
N SER A 35 -1.82 5.82 4.68
CA SER A 35 -1.96 6.91 3.69
C SER A 35 -1.91 6.39 2.25
N ALA A 36 -1.00 5.44 1.97
CA ALA A 36 -0.93 4.79 0.67
C ALA A 36 -2.18 3.92 0.39
N THR A 37 -2.73 3.26 1.41
CA THR A 37 -3.95 2.46 1.30
C THR A 37 -5.16 3.32 0.92
N GLU A 38 -5.30 4.51 1.53
CA GLU A 38 -6.35 5.47 1.17
C GLU A 38 -6.27 5.86 -0.31
N THR A 39 -5.07 6.18 -0.80
CA THR A 39 -4.86 6.52 -2.21
C THR A 39 -5.14 5.34 -3.15
N VAL A 40 -4.74 4.12 -2.77
CA VAL A 40 -5.06 2.90 -3.54
C VAL A 40 -6.56 2.67 -3.60
N ALA A 41 -7.30 2.94 -2.52
CA ALA A 41 -8.76 2.80 -2.49
C ALA A 41 -9.46 3.78 -3.46
N LEU A 42 -8.88 4.95 -3.74
CA LEU A 42 -9.40 5.86 -4.76
C LEU A 42 -9.27 5.30 -6.18
N VAL A 43 -8.40 4.32 -6.42
CA VAL A 43 -8.18 3.73 -7.76
C VAL A 43 -8.82 2.36 -7.89
N LEU A 44 -8.67 1.51 -6.87
CA LEU A 44 -9.13 0.11 -6.87
C LEU A 44 -10.43 -0.11 -6.08
N GLY A 45 -10.95 0.92 -5.42
CA GLY A 45 -12.20 0.84 -4.66
C GLY A 45 -13.38 0.56 -5.58
N GLU A 46 -14.23 -0.37 -5.18
CA GLU A 46 -15.42 -0.79 -5.95
C GLU A 46 -16.41 0.37 -6.16
N ASP A 47 -16.51 1.25 -5.16
CA ASP A 47 -17.38 2.43 -5.17
C ASP A 47 -16.64 3.71 -5.59
N SER A 48 -15.36 3.61 -5.98
CA SER A 48 -14.58 4.80 -6.32
C SER A 48 -14.98 5.34 -7.69
N PRO A 49 -15.30 6.65 -7.82
CA PRO A 49 -15.54 7.23 -9.12
C PRO A 49 -14.28 7.11 -9.99
N LEU A 50 -14.50 6.82 -11.26
CA LEU A 50 -13.40 6.78 -12.22
C LEU A 50 -12.83 8.19 -12.39
N PRO A 51 -11.51 8.35 -12.57
CA PRO A 51 -10.93 9.67 -12.85
C PRO A 51 -11.46 10.18 -14.18
N ASP A 52 -12.08 11.36 -14.18
CA ASP A 52 -12.79 11.93 -15.33
C ASP A 52 -11.83 12.49 -16.39
N THR A 53 -10.64 12.92 -15.98
CA THR A 53 -9.67 13.57 -16.87
C THR A 53 -8.30 12.89 -16.87
N ALA A 54 -7.50 13.17 -17.91
CA ALA A 54 -6.11 12.72 -17.97
C ALA A 54 -5.24 13.35 -16.88
N ALA A 55 -5.55 14.58 -16.46
CA ALA A 55 -4.86 15.26 -15.37
C ALA A 55 -5.09 14.54 -14.03
N ASP A 56 -6.32 14.12 -13.74
CA ASP A 56 -6.62 13.36 -12.51
C ASP A 56 -5.84 12.04 -12.45
N VAL A 57 -5.70 11.38 -13.60
CA VAL A 57 -4.93 10.13 -13.72
C VAL A 57 -3.44 10.39 -13.44
N GLU A 58 -2.89 11.48 -13.96
CA GLU A 58 -1.51 11.88 -13.73
C GLU A 58 -1.26 12.24 -12.26
N ASP A 59 -2.14 13.03 -11.66
CA ASP A 59 -2.05 13.42 -10.25
C ASP A 59 -2.10 12.21 -9.32
N LEU A 60 -3.02 11.26 -9.57
CA LEU A 60 -3.09 10.01 -8.82
C LEU A 60 -1.85 9.15 -9.04
N ALA A 61 -1.31 9.09 -10.25
CA ALA A 61 -0.10 8.34 -10.54
C ALA A 61 1.12 8.95 -9.84
N LEU A 62 1.26 10.28 -9.84
CA LEU A 62 2.31 11.00 -9.10
C LEU A 62 2.18 10.76 -7.59
N ARG A 63 0.95 10.78 -7.06
CA ARG A 63 0.70 10.50 -5.64
C ARG A 63 1.10 9.09 -5.25
N LEU A 64 0.73 8.09 -6.06
CA LEU A 64 1.13 6.70 -5.86
C LEU A 64 2.66 6.53 -5.95
N ARG A 65 3.32 7.18 -6.92
CA ARG A 65 4.79 7.19 -7.01
C ARG A 65 5.43 7.73 -5.73
N GLY A 66 4.89 8.83 -5.19
CA GLY A 66 5.31 9.38 -3.91
C GLY A 66 5.18 8.37 -2.76
N HIS A 67 4.08 7.63 -2.70
CA HIS A 67 3.90 6.56 -1.72
C HIS A 67 4.87 5.39 -1.91
N VAL A 68 5.13 4.97 -3.15
CA VAL A 68 6.12 3.92 -3.45
C VAL A 68 7.51 4.33 -2.97
N SER A 69 7.91 5.60 -3.15
CA SER A 69 9.19 6.11 -2.62
C SER A 69 9.24 6.09 -1.08
N GLN A 70 8.14 6.46 -0.42
CA GLN A 70 8.05 6.46 1.05
C GLN A 70 8.09 5.03 1.62
N LEU A 71 7.34 4.10 1.03
CA LEU A 71 7.31 2.69 1.42
C LEU A 71 8.65 2.02 1.09
N GLY A 72 9.28 2.38 -0.02
CA GLY A 72 10.59 1.87 -0.42
C GLY A 72 11.70 2.18 0.57
N ALA A 73 11.63 3.31 1.27
CA ALA A 73 12.58 3.63 2.35
C ALA A 73 12.45 2.72 3.58
N LEU A 74 11.29 2.05 3.73
CA LEU A 74 10.97 1.14 4.84
C LEU A 74 11.10 -0.34 4.45
N THR A 75 11.32 -0.62 3.16
CA THR A 75 11.30 -1.97 2.60
C THR A 75 12.72 -2.41 2.21
N PRO A 76 13.11 -3.68 2.41
CA PRO A 76 14.37 -4.19 1.91
C PRO A 76 14.51 -4.01 0.40
N SER A 77 15.71 -3.63 -0.07
CA SER A 77 15.96 -3.32 -1.49
C SER A 77 15.74 -4.49 -2.46
N GLN A 78 15.66 -5.73 -1.96
CA GLN A 78 15.43 -6.93 -2.77
C GLN A 78 13.97 -7.41 -2.77
N GLU A 79 13.06 -6.67 -2.14
CA GLU A 79 11.66 -7.08 -2.09
C GLU A 79 11.01 -7.03 -3.48
N PRO A 80 10.45 -8.13 -4.00
CA PRO A 80 9.93 -8.19 -5.37
C PRO A 80 8.78 -7.21 -5.61
N ALA A 81 7.93 -6.97 -4.59
CA ALA A 81 6.86 -5.99 -4.68
C ALA A 81 7.40 -4.57 -4.88
N LEU A 82 8.50 -4.23 -4.20
CA LEU A 82 9.18 -2.95 -4.36
C LEU A 82 9.78 -2.80 -5.75
N LEU A 83 10.48 -3.82 -6.25
CA LEU A 83 11.08 -3.80 -7.60
C LEU A 83 10.02 -3.62 -8.69
N ARG A 84 8.90 -4.32 -8.58
CA ARG A 84 7.77 -4.19 -9.51
C ARG A 84 7.16 -2.78 -9.48
N ALA A 85 6.94 -2.23 -8.28
CA ALA A 85 6.41 -0.88 -8.14
C ALA A 85 7.40 0.16 -8.72
N GLN A 86 8.69 0.04 -8.42
CA GLN A 86 9.73 0.93 -8.97
C GLN A 86 9.84 0.85 -10.49
N GLN A 87 9.70 -0.34 -11.08
CA GLN A 87 9.71 -0.51 -12.53
C GLN A 87 8.54 0.26 -13.19
N LEU A 88 7.35 0.21 -12.59
CA LEU A 88 6.20 1.00 -13.07
C LEU A 88 6.40 2.50 -12.85
N CYS A 89 7.05 2.90 -11.76
CA CYS A 89 7.38 4.31 -11.48
C CYS A 89 8.45 4.89 -12.41
N SER A 90 9.33 4.05 -12.96
CA SER A 90 10.47 4.48 -13.78
C SER A 90 10.05 4.95 -15.18
N GLY A 91 8.90 4.50 -15.68
CA GLY A 91 8.33 4.93 -16.96
C GLY A 91 7.48 6.20 -16.83
N GLY A 92 7.36 6.96 -17.92
CA GLY A 92 6.32 7.99 -18.03
C GLY A 92 4.91 7.39 -18.09
N LEU A 93 3.88 8.23 -17.96
CA LEU A 93 2.53 7.79 -18.28
C LEU A 93 2.45 7.47 -19.79
N PRO A 94 1.80 6.37 -20.19
CA PRO A 94 1.61 6.06 -21.60
C PRO A 94 0.63 7.04 -22.25
N ASP A 95 0.87 7.36 -23.52
CA ASP A 95 0.06 8.33 -24.26
C ASP A 95 -1.42 7.90 -24.36
N GLY A 96 -2.30 8.86 -24.09
CA GLY A 96 -3.74 8.68 -24.15
C GLY A 96 -4.37 8.26 -22.83
N TYR A 97 -5.64 8.64 -22.66
CA TYR A 97 -6.39 8.48 -21.41
C TYR A 97 -6.55 7.01 -20.97
N MET A 98 -6.96 6.10 -21.88
CA MET A 98 -7.17 4.70 -21.52
C MET A 98 -5.88 3.96 -21.15
N PRO A 99 -4.78 4.06 -21.93
CA PRO A 99 -3.49 3.50 -21.51
C PRO A 99 -3.00 4.06 -20.17
N SER A 100 -3.15 5.37 -19.95
CA SER A 100 -2.77 6.02 -18.69
C SER A 100 -3.55 5.47 -17.50
N ARG A 101 -4.85 5.21 -17.68
CA ARG A 101 -5.67 4.57 -16.64
C ARG A 101 -5.28 3.14 -16.33
N VAL A 102 -4.97 2.35 -17.35
CA VAL A 102 -4.49 0.97 -17.14
C VAL A 102 -3.14 0.99 -16.41
N HIS A 103 -2.27 1.94 -16.74
CA HIS A 103 -1.02 2.14 -16.01
C HIS A 103 -1.27 2.53 -14.55
N LEU A 104 -2.20 3.45 -14.29
CA LEU A 104 -2.58 3.86 -12.94
C LEU A 104 -3.09 2.68 -12.10
N VAL A 105 -3.96 1.84 -12.66
CA VAL A 105 -4.48 0.63 -11.98
C VAL A 105 -3.34 -0.33 -11.64
N ARG A 106 -2.45 -0.61 -12.60
CA ARG A 106 -1.29 -1.49 -12.37
C ARG A 106 -0.34 -0.93 -11.31
N LEU A 107 -0.16 0.39 -11.28
CA LEU A 107 0.64 1.06 -10.26
C LEU A 107 -0.01 0.96 -8.88
N ALA A 108 -1.34 1.13 -8.79
CA ALA A 108 -2.09 0.97 -7.56
C ALA A 108 -2.03 -0.47 -7.03
N GLU A 109 -2.18 -1.47 -7.89
CA GLU A 109 -2.01 -2.89 -7.54
C GLU A 109 -0.61 -3.18 -7.01
N ALA A 110 0.44 -2.70 -7.68
CA ALA A 110 1.81 -2.88 -7.22
C ALA A 110 2.08 -2.16 -5.89
N THR A 111 1.44 -1.01 -5.66
CA THR A 111 1.51 -0.28 -4.39
C THR A 111 0.81 -1.06 -3.28
N GLN A 112 -0.34 -1.69 -3.57
CA GLN A 112 -1.04 -2.57 -2.63
C GLN A 112 -0.20 -3.78 -2.22
N ASP A 113 0.46 -4.42 -3.19
CA ASP A 113 1.39 -5.54 -2.94
C ASP A 113 2.55 -5.08 -2.04
N LEU A 114 3.10 -3.89 -2.29
CA LEU A 114 4.17 -3.31 -1.50
C LEU A 114 3.72 -2.99 -0.06
N ILE A 115 2.53 -2.43 0.11
CA ILE A 115 1.92 -2.19 1.43
C ILE A 115 1.80 -3.51 2.21
N ALA A 116 1.35 -4.58 1.54
CA ALA A 116 1.25 -5.89 2.16
C ALA A 116 2.61 -6.46 2.59
N ALA A 117 3.66 -6.26 1.78
CA ALA A 117 5.02 -6.64 2.12
C ALA A 117 5.55 -5.87 3.35
N VAL A 118 5.39 -4.54 3.36
CA VAL A 118 5.78 -3.69 4.51
C VAL A 118 5.09 -4.17 5.79
N GLN A 119 3.78 -4.40 5.73
CA GLN A 119 3.03 -4.89 6.89
C GLN A 119 3.42 -6.31 7.32
N ALA A 120 3.91 -7.15 6.41
CA ALA A 120 4.40 -8.49 6.75
C ALA A 120 5.76 -8.41 7.47
N HIS A 121 6.62 -7.46 7.07
CA HIS A 121 7.92 -7.23 7.71
C HIS A 121 7.78 -6.58 9.09
N ASP A 122 6.84 -5.66 9.28
CA ASP A 122 6.61 -4.98 10.57
C ASP A 122 6.07 -5.93 11.67
N VAL A 123 5.65 -7.15 11.30
CA VAL A 123 5.05 -8.13 12.22
C VAL A 123 5.94 -9.35 12.49
N ALA A 124 7.19 -9.38 12.02
CA ALA A 124 8.15 -10.45 12.33
C ALA A 124 9.38 -9.91 13.10
N PRO A 125 9.83 -10.56 14.20
CA PRO A 125 10.02 -12.00 14.27
C PRO A 125 9.38 -12.64 15.51
N ALA A 126 8.14 -13.11 15.39
CA ALA A 126 7.61 -14.13 16.28
C ALA A 126 6.71 -15.07 15.49
N LYS A 127 7.03 -16.36 15.56
CA LYS A 127 6.26 -17.45 14.97
C LYS A 127 4.78 -17.32 15.32
N SER A 128 3.96 -17.58 14.30
CA SER A 128 2.73 -18.41 14.31
C SER A 128 1.39 -17.74 13.95
N VAL A 129 0.84 -18.24 12.84
CA VAL A 129 -0.53 -18.78 12.73
C VAL A 129 -1.74 -17.81 12.59
N GLN A 130 -1.62 -16.48 12.68
CA GLN A 130 -2.82 -15.61 12.70
C GLN A 130 -3.08 -14.68 11.50
N ARG A 131 -2.68 -15.01 10.26
CA ARG A 131 -2.86 -14.11 9.08
C ARG A 131 -3.70 -14.65 7.92
N ARG A 132 -4.77 -15.41 8.20
CA ARG A 132 -5.69 -15.91 7.15
C ARG A 132 -7.01 -15.14 7.00
N ARG A 133 -7.12 -13.92 7.53
CA ARG A 133 -8.42 -13.23 7.65
C ARG A 133 -8.56 -11.87 6.96
N TRP A 134 -7.74 -11.55 5.95
CA TRP A 134 -7.92 -10.27 5.25
C TRP A 134 -7.52 -10.24 3.77
N TRP A 135 -7.61 -11.37 3.08
CA TRP A 135 -7.45 -11.36 1.63
C TRP A 135 -8.83 -11.28 1.01
N LYS A 136 -9.21 -10.10 0.49
CA LYS A 136 -10.20 -10.06 -0.59
C LYS A 136 -9.57 -10.83 -1.78
N PRO A 137 -10.13 -11.96 -2.22
CA PRO A 137 -9.62 -12.63 -3.40
C PRO A 137 -9.80 -11.71 -4.61
N PRO A 138 -8.84 -11.64 -5.54
CA PRO A 138 -8.98 -10.81 -6.73
C PRO A 138 -10.23 -11.27 -7.51
N ILE A 139 -11.00 -10.30 -8.00
CA ILE A 139 -12.32 -10.47 -8.65
C ILE A 139 -12.30 -11.53 -9.79
N ASN A 140 -11.13 -11.77 -10.37
CA ASN A 140 -10.89 -12.78 -11.40
C ASN A 140 -11.14 -14.23 -10.89
N VAL A 141 -10.93 -14.50 -9.60
CA VAL A 141 -11.20 -15.82 -8.98
C VAL A 141 -12.69 -16.03 -8.80
N LEU A 142 -13.44 -14.98 -8.42
CA LEU A 142 -14.89 -15.06 -8.25
C LEU A 142 -15.58 -15.34 -9.59
N ARG A 143 -15.15 -14.66 -10.66
CA ARG A 143 -15.66 -14.91 -12.01
C ARG A 143 -15.37 -16.34 -12.48
N GLY A 144 -14.16 -16.85 -12.24
CA GLY A 144 -13.79 -18.23 -12.56
C GLY A 144 -14.61 -19.26 -11.76
N ALA A 145 -14.83 -19.02 -10.47
CA ALA A 145 -15.61 -19.90 -9.60
C ALA A 145 -17.09 -19.96 -10.01
N VAL A 146 -17.70 -18.81 -10.34
CA VAL A 146 -19.09 -18.75 -10.84
C VAL A 146 -19.22 -19.50 -12.17
N PHE A 147 -18.24 -19.36 -13.07
CA PHE A 147 -18.24 -20.06 -14.35
C PHE A 147 -18.13 -21.57 -14.18
N ALA A 148 -17.23 -22.04 -13.30
CA ALA A 148 -17.07 -23.46 -12.99
C ALA A 148 -18.33 -24.05 -12.34
N LEU A 149 -18.97 -23.31 -11.43
CA LEU A 149 -20.20 -23.73 -10.78
C LEU A 149 -21.37 -23.82 -11.77
N ALA A 150 -21.53 -22.82 -12.66
CA ALA A 150 -22.54 -22.84 -13.70
C ALA A 150 -22.35 -24.02 -14.66
N LEU A 151 -21.10 -24.29 -15.08
CA LEU A 151 -20.76 -25.43 -15.92
C LEU A 151 -21.10 -26.76 -15.23
N ALA A 152 -20.76 -26.90 -13.95
CA ALA A 152 -21.09 -28.09 -13.17
C ALA A 152 -22.61 -28.32 -13.09
N CYS A 153 -23.39 -27.26 -12.87
CA CYS A 153 -24.86 -27.34 -12.86
C CYS A 153 -25.43 -27.79 -14.21
N VAL A 154 -24.89 -27.29 -15.33
CA VAL A 154 -25.30 -27.71 -16.68
C VAL A 154 -24.98 -29.18 -16.92
N VAL A 155 -23.78 -29.63 -16.55
CA VAL A 155 -23.38 -31.05 -16.71
C VAL A 155 -24.25 -31.96 -15.85
N LEU A 156 -24.54 -31.59 -14.61
CA LEU A 156 -25.44 -32.34 -13.73
C LEU A 156 -26.85 -32.43 -14.32
N ALA A 157 -27.41 -31.30 -14.76
CA ALA A 157 -28.74 -31.26 -15.38
C ALA A 157 -28.83 -32.07 -16.68
N ALA A 158 -27.76 -32.12 -17.47
CA ALA A 158 -27.68 -32.92 -18.69
C ALA A 158 -27.45 -34.42 -18.41
N SER A 159 -26.94 -34.76 -17.22
CA SER A 159 -26.63 -36.13 -16.80
C SER A 159 -27.79 -36.84 -16.09
N VAL A 160 -28.90 -36.14 -15.79
CA VAL A 160 -30.12 -36.77 -15.28
C VAL A 160 -30.90 -37.35 -16.46
N PRO A 161 -31.10 -38.67 -16.55
CA PRO A 161 -32.00 -39.25 -17.54
C PRO A 161 -33.42 -38.79 -17.22
N ARG A 162 -34.08 -38.12 -18.17
CA ARG A 162 -35.51 -37.84 -18.08
C ARG A 162 -36.26 -39.16 -18.30
N THR A 163 -36.50 -39.90 -17.22
CA THR A 163 -37.45 -41.00 -17.18
C THR A 163 -38.85 -40.47 -16.93
#